data_AF-A0A4D8SEH9-F1
#
_entry.id   AF-A0A4D8SEH9-F1
#
_cell.length_a   1.000
_cell.length_b   1.000
_cell.length_c   1.000
_cell.angle_alpha   90.00
_cell.angle_beta   90.00
_cell.angle_gamma   90.00
#
_symmetry.space_group_name_H-M   'P 1'
#
loop_
_entity.id
_entity.type
_entity.pdbx_description
1 polymer ?
#
loop_
_entity_poly.entity_id
_entity_poly.type
_entity_poly.pdbx_seq_one_letter_code
_entity_poly.pdbx_strand_id
1 'polypeptide(L)'
;MISAQIPKNPIKRLDVFYTLGEGVIVSADIESKSRKDVVHYTRIVLDPLSLKVIKTSCDCEGYTFRRHCWHIETLKQLLNDTKVKEEVEKAKEKARRIQQILEKIGR
;
A
#
# COMPACT_ATOMS: atom_id res chain seq x y z
N MET A 1 6.92 27.20 16.89
CA MET A 1 6.86 26.53 15.57
C MET A 1 7.83 25.36 15.58
N ILE A 2 7.35 24.12 15.69
CA ILE A 2 8.18 22.96 15.34
C ILE A 2 8.21 22.94 13.82
N SER A 3 9.36 23.25 13.24
CA SER A 3 9.58 23.10 11.80
C SER A 3 9.27 21.64 11.46
N ALA A 4 8.20 21.42 10.70
CA ALA A 4 7.81 20.09 10.23
C ALA A 4 8.83 19.64 9.18
N GLN A 5 9.99 19.19 9.64
CA GLN A 5 10.98 18.56 8.79
C GLN A 5 10.39 17.25 8.31
N ILE A 6 10.06 17.18 7.02
CA ILE A 6 9.70 15.91 6.38
C ILE A 6 10.90 14.97 6.58
N PRO A 7 10.70 13.76 7.13
CA PRO A 7 11.79 12.81 7.32
C PRO A 7 12.54 12.58 6.00
N LYS A 8 13.88 12.55 6.04
CA LYS A 8 14.70 12.33 4.82
C LYS A 8 14.39 11.00 4.13
N ASN A 9 14.09 9.96 4.92
CA ASN A 9 13.54 8.71 4.43
C ASN A 9 12.35 8.31 5.32
N PRO A 10 11.12 8.66 4.92
CA PRO A 10 9.94 8.40 5.73
C PRO A 10 9.51 6.93 5.63
N ILE A 11 9.96 6.17 4.63
CA ILE A 11 9.55 4.78 4.43
C ILE A 11 10.49 3.86 5.20
N LYS A 12 9.98 3.22 6.25
CA LYS A 12 10.77 2.29 7.08
C LYS A 12 10.67 0.85 6.60
N ARG A 13 9.52 0.49 6.02
CA ARG A 13 9.26 -0.81 5.40
C ARG A 13 8.27 -0.64 4.25
N LEU A 14 8.41 -1.45 3.22
CA LEU A 14 7.50 -1.49 2.07
C LEU A 14 7.36 -2.95 1.61
N ASP A 15 6.13 -3.41 1.53
CA ASP A 15 5.78 -4.77 1.14
C ASP A 15 4.69 -4.74 0.05
N VAL A 16 4.79 -5.65 -0.91
CA VAL A 16 3.80 -5.86 -1.96
C VAL A 16 3.44 -7.33 -2.01
N PHE A 17 2.15 -7.65 -1.87
CA PHE A 17 1.70 -9.04 -1.87
C PHE A 17 0.25 -9.15 -2.33
N TYR A 18 -0.18 -10.36 -2.66
CA TYR A 18 -1.55 -10.66 -3.05
C TYR A 18 -2.27 -11.46 -1.97
N THR A 19 -3.52 -11.13 -1.69
CA THR A 19 -4.39 -11.87 -0.79
C THR A 19 -5.70 -12.21 -1.48
N LEU A 20 -6.08 -13.49 -1.44
CA LEU A 20 -7.37 -13.96 -1.94
C LEU A 20 -8.50 -13.28 -1.14
N GLY A 21 -9.34 -12.51 -1.81
CA GLY A 21 -10.47 -11.79 -1.21
C GLY A 21 -10.28 -10.29 -0.97
N GLU A 22 -9.03 -9.78 -0.94
CA GLU A 22 -8.78 -8.32 -0.91
C GLU A 22 -8.22 -7.80 -2.24
N GLY A 23 -7.21 -8.47 -2.82
CA GLY A 23 -6.51 -8.00 -4.02
C GLY A 23 -4.99 -7.91 -3.83
N VAL A 24 -4.33 -7.05 -4.62
CA VAL A 24 -2.91 -6.75 -4.45
C VAL A 24 -2.76 -5.65 -3.42
N ILE A 25 -2.08 -5.95 -2.32
CA ILE A 25 -1.84 -5.04 -1.21
C ILE A 25 -0.44 -4.48 -1.34
N VAL A 26 -0.35 -3.15 -1.34
CA VAL A 26 0.89 -2.40 -1.16
C VAL A 26 0.82 -1.78 0.22
N SER A 27 1.70 -2.19 1.12
CA SER A 27 1.73 -1.68 2.50
C SER A 27 3.09 -1.12 2.86
N ALA A 28 3.12 -0.09 3.69
CA ALA A 28 4.33 0.52 4.17
C ALA A 28 4.18 1.00 5.62
N ASP A 29 5.28 0.96 6.36
CA ASP A 29 5.44 1.68 7.61
C ASP A 29 6.04 3.04 7.29
N ILE A 30 5.26 4.10 7.48
CA ILE A 30 5.63 5.47 7.11
C ILE A 30 5.77 6.31 8.39
N GLU A 31 6.94 6.92 8.58
CA GLU A 31 7.20 7.82 9.70
C GLU A 31 6.39 9.11 9.60
N SER A 32 5.85 9.53 10.73
CA SER A 32 5.04 10.74 10.86
C SER A 32 5.83 11.98 10.47
N LYS A 33 5.20 12.84 9.68
CA LYS A 33 5.74 14.14 9.31
C LYS A 33 5.97 15.08 10.52
N SER A 34 5.23 14.89 11.61
CA SER A 34 5.23 15.79 12.77
C SER A 34 5.92 15.21 14.00
N ARG A 35 6.19 13.90 14.04
CA ARG A 35 6.81 13.22 15.18
C ARG A 35 7.83 12.20 14.68
N LYS A 36 9.08 12.43 15.05
CA LYS A 36 10.17 11.49 14.82
C LYS A 36 9.88 10.16 15.54
N ASP A 37 10.28 9.05 14.94
CA ASP A 37 10.19 7.69 15.48
C ASP A 37 8.75 7.18 15.71
N VAL A 38 7.72 7.95 15.31
CA VAL A 38 6.34 7.50 15.24
C VAL A 38 6.08 7.02 13.82
N VAL A 39 5.76 5.73 13.67
CA VAL A 39 5.45 5.12 12.37
C VAL A 39 3.97 4.75 12.29
N HIS A 40 3.44 4.85 11.08
CA HIS A 40 2.05 4.56 10.78
C HIS A 40 1.95 3.47 9.73
N TYR A 41 1.26 2.38 10.08
CA TYR A 41 0.97 1.33 9.12
C TYR A 41 -0.04 1.82 8.11
N THR A 42 0.37 1.83 6.85
CA THR A 42 -0.36 2.41 5.74
C THR A 42 -0.47 1.39 4.62
N ARG A 43 -1.68 1.16 4.10
CA ARG A 43 -1.88 0.20 3.01
C ARG A 43 -2.82 0.74 1.92
N ILE A 44 -2.54 0.34 0.69
CA ILE A 44 -3.38 0.54 -0.48
C ILE A 44 -3.67 -0.83 -1.06
N VAL A 45 -4.94 -1.08 -1.37
CA VAL A 45 -5.39 -2.29 -2.05
C VAL A 45 -5.72 -1.93 -3.49
N LEU A 46 -5.12 -2.68 -4.41
CA LEU A 46 -5.33 -2.59 -5.84
C LEU A 46 -6.17 -3.78 -6.29
N ASP A 47 -7.13 -3.50 -7.16
CA ASP A 47 -7.84 -4.53 -7.90
C ASP A 47 -6.84 -5.31 -8.78
N PRO A 48 -6.75 -6.65 -8.66
CA PRO A 48 -5.73 -7.42 -9.37
C PRO A 48 -5.87 -7.38 -10.90
N LEU A 49 -7.05 -7.05 -11.44
CA LEU A 49 -7.29 -7.00 -12.89
C LEU A 49 -6.94 -5.63 -13.46
N SER A 50 -7.56 -4.58 -12.92
CA SER A 50 -7.44 -3.20 -13.39
C SER A 50 -6.31 -2.40 -12.76
N LEU A 51 -5.71 -2.91 -11.67
CA LEU A 51 -4.71 -2.23 -10.83
C LEU A 51 -5.16 -0.88 -10.28
N LYS A 52 -6.46 -0.60 -10.30
CA LYS A 52 -7.03 0.61 -9.69
C LYS A 52 -7.04 0.46 -8.18
N VAL A 53 -6.82 1.57 -7.48
CA VAL A 53 -6.97 1.63 -6.03
C VAL A 53 -8.43 1.44 -5.66
N ILE A 54 -8.74 0.39 -4.90
CA ILE A 54 -10.09 0.06 -4.43
C ILE A 54 -10.28 0.32 -2.94
N LYS A 55 -9.20 0.28 -2.15
CA LYS A 55 -9.25 0.52 -0.71
C LYS A 55 -7.95 1.16 -0.25
N THR A 56 -8.07 2.00 0.77
CA THR A 56 -6.94 2.61 1.46
C THR A 56 -7.13 2.44 2.96
N SER A 57 -6.05 2.41 3.73
CA SER A 57 -6.13 2.58 5.18
C SER A 57 -4.80 3.06 5.76
N CYS A 58 -4.88 3.88 6.79
CA CYS A 58 -3.75 4.30 7.60
C CYS A 58 -4.22 4.37 9.06
N ASP A 59 -3.39 3.96 10.00
CA ASP A 59 -3.70 3.97 11.44
C ASP A 59 -3.55 5.36 12.09
N CYS A 60 -3.11 6.37 11.34
CA CYS A 60 -2.97 7.73 11.87
C CYS A 60 -4.33 8.41 12.09
N GLU A 61 -4.38 9.32 13.07
CA GLU A 61 -5.58 10.09 13.42
C GLU A 61 -6.16 10.85 12.22
N GLY A 62 -5.30 11.46 11.38
CA GLY A 62 -5.74 12.19 10.20
C GLY A 62 -6.59 11.34 9.25
N TYR A 63 -6.20 10.07 9.07
CA TYR A 63 -6.97 9.15 8.25
C TYR A 63 -8.24 8.69 8.95
N THR A 64 -8.17 8.36 10.25
CA THR A 64 -9.34 7.93 11.01
C THR A 64 -10.45 8.98 11.03
N PHE A 65 -10.10 10.26 11.24
CA PHE A 65 -11.10 11.32 11.38
C PHE A 65 -11.49 12.00 10.06
N ARG A 66 -10.59 12.08 9.08
CA ARG A 66 -10.83 12.84 7.83
C ARG A 66 -10.72 12.01 6.56
N ARG A 67 -10.38 10.72 6.66
CA ARG A 67 -10.07 9.83 5.52
C ARG A 67 -8.99 10.37 4.58
N HIS A 68 -8.20 11.31 5.08
CA HIS A 68 -7.16 12.00 4.33
C HIS A 68 -5.92 12.13 5.22
N CYS A 69 -4.81 11.55 4.78
CA CYS A 69 -3.54 11.71 5.46
C CYS A 69 -2.38 11.70 4.47
N TRP A 70 -1.29 12.34 4.89
CA TRP A 70 -0.06 12.41 4.12
C TRP A 70 0.53 11.03 3.82
N HIS A 71 0.46 10.07 4.75
CA HIS A 71 1.01 8.72 4.54
C HIS A 71 0.37 8.01 3.33
N ILE A 72 -0.94 8.14 3.14
CA ILE A 72 -1.63 7.57 1.97
C ILE A 72 -1.18 8.25 0.68
N GLU A 73 -1.02 9.58 0.70
CA GLU A 73 -0.51 10.32 -0.45
C GLU A 73 0.91 9.89 -0.80
N THR A 74 1.78 9.74 0.19
CA THR A 74 3.14 9.21 0.04
C THR A 74 3.12 7.81 -0.57
N LEU A 75 2.27 6.91 -0.05
CA LEU A 75 2.20 5.55 -0.57
C LEU A 75 1.64 5.51 -2.00
N LYS A 76 0.68 6.39 -2.35
CA LYS A 76 0.19 6.55 -3.73
C LYS A 76 1.29 7.03 -4.67
N GLN A 77 2.16 7.94 -4.22
CA GLN A 77 3.30 8.38 -5.01
C GLN A 77 4.29 7.24 -5.26
N LEU A 78 4.54 6.39 -4.26
CA LEU A 78 5.39 5.21 -4.39
C LEU A 78 4.88 4.19 -5.40
N LEU A 79 3.57 4.11 -5.66
CA LEU A 79 3.04 3.26 -6.74
C LEU A 79 3.57 3.65 -8.12
N ASN A 80 4.13 4.86 -8.27
CA ASN A 80 4.76 5.28 -9.53
C ASN A 80 6.23 4.83 -9.65
N ASP A 81 6.86 4.41 -8.55
CA ASP A 81 8.23 3.90 -8.54
C ASP A 81 8.33 2.60 -9.33
N THR A 82 9.36 2.49 -10.16
CA THR A 82 9.56 1.34 -11.07
C THR A 82 9.64 0.02 -10.31
N LYS A 83 10.34 -0.02 -9.17
CA LYS A 83 10.49 -1.25 -8.39
C LYS A 83 9.16 -1.69 -7.79
N VAL A 84 8.37 -0.75 -7.30
CA VAL A 84 7.04 -1.04 -6.74
C VAL A 84 6.10 -1.55 -7.82
N LYS A 85 6.13 -0.94 -9.02
CA LYS A 85 5.36 -1.43 -10.17
C LYS A 85 5.73 -2.86 -10.55
N GLU A 86 7.03 -3.18 -10.60
CA GLU A 86 7.49 -4.54 -10.90
C GLU A 86 6.97 -5.56 -9.88
N GLU A 87 7.03 -5.24 -8.58
CA GLU A 87 6.50 -6.12 -7.53
C GLU A 87 4.98 -6.26 -7.59
N VAL A 88 4.26 -5.18 -7.94
CA VAL A 88 2.80 -5.22 -8.16
C VAL A 88 2.45 -6.13 -9.33
N GLU A 89 3.19 -6.05 -10.44
CA GLU A 89 2.97 -6.94 -11.59
C GLU A 89 3.28 -8.41 -11.26
N LYS A 90 4.33 -8.69 -10.47
CA LYS A 90 4.59 -10.05 -9.96
C LYS A 90 3.45 -10.56 -9.09
N ALA A 91 2.92 -9.71 -8.20
CA ALA A 91 1.78 -10.05 -7.35
C ALA A 91 0.51 -10.32 -8.18
N LYS A 92 0.28 -9.54 -9.24
CA LYS A 92 -0.82 -9.74 -10.20
C LYS A 92 -0.70 -11.07 -10.95
N GLU A 93 0.48 -11.40 -11.45
CA GLU A 93 0.71 -12.66 -12.15
C GLU A 93 0.51 -13.86 -11.21
N LYS A 94 0.96 -13.74 -9.95
CA LYS A 94 0.68 -14.74 -8.91
C LYS A 94 -0.82 -14.88 -8.64
N ALA A 95 -1.55 -13.77 -8.58
CA ALA A 95 -3.01 -13.77 -8.43
C ALA A 95 -3.71 -14.53 -9.56
N ARG A 96 -3.31 -14.26 -10.81
CA ARG A 96 -3.85 -14.93 -12.00
C ARG A 96 -3.62 -16.44 -11.97
N ARG A 97 -2.42 -16.89 -11.58
CA ARG A 97 -2.11 -18.32 -11.45
C ARG A 97 -2.97 -18.99 -10.38
N ILE A 98 -3.13 -18.36 -9.22
CA ILE A 98 -3.98 -18.87 -8.15
C ILE A 98 -5.43 -18.98 -8.63
N GLN A 99 -5.95 -17.97 -9.31
CA GLN A 99 -7.30 -17.99 -9.86
C GLN A 99 -7.51 -19.14 -10.86
N GLN A 100 -6.58 -19.35 -11.78
CA GLN A 100 -6.64 -20.47 -12.73
C GLN A 100 -6.62 -21.84 -12.05
N ILE A 101 -5.90 -21.97 -10.93
CA ILE A 101 -5.89 -23.20 -10.14
C ILE A 101 -7.25 -23.42 -9.47
N LEU A 102 -7.82 -22.37 -8.86
CA LEU A 102 -9.14 -22.44 -8.21
C LEU A 102 -10.25 -22.79 -9.21
N GLU A 103 -10.23 -22.23 -10.41
CA GLU A 103 -11.19 -22.53 -11.48
C GLU A 103 -11.11 -23.99 -11.95
N LYS A 104 -9.94 -24.62 -11.86
CA LYS A 104 -9.75 -26.04 -12.19
C LYS A 104 -10.21 -26.98 -11.08
N ILE A 105 -10.13 -26.57 -9.82
CA ILE A 105 -10.53 -27.37 -8.65
C ILE A 105 -12.05 -27.27 -8.40
N GLY A 106 -12.67 -26.14 -8.74
CA GLY A 106 -14.12 -25.94 -8.62
C GLY A 106 -14.97 -26.56 -9.74
N ARG A 107 -14.36 -27.30 -10.66
CA ARG A 107 -15.02 -28.11 -11.70
C ARG A 107 -14.82 -29.59 -11.37
#